data_AF-A0A7K2QAJ8-F1
#
_entry.id   AF-A0A7K2QAJ8-F1
#
_cell.length_a   1.000
_cell.length_b   1.000
_cell.length_c   1.000
_cell.angle_alpha   90.00
_cell.angle_beta   90.00
_cell.angle_gamma   90.00
#
_symmetry.space_group_name_H-M   'P 1'
#
loop_
_entity.id
_entity.type
_entity.pdbx_description
1 polymer ?
#
loop_
_entity_poly.entity_id
_entity_poly.type
_entity_poly.pdbx_seq_one_letter_code
_entity_poly.pdbx_strand_id
1 'polypeptide(L)'
;MTEPGNFVSGTDGVPTGHTAADAATESALVRDLEALPTTEQTHVLLDLVHDHALAVLRAKYADAPEAFAGAALPVSLDADRSFKDLGLDSVALLELQVRLNAATGLALPPTVAFDHPSPAELAAHLRTEVLGLADRPEAPVRAAAVSDEPIAIVGIGCRYPGGVASPEDLWRLVSNGEHVRDEFPADRGWDLEALFSDDATTPGTTYVRHGGFLPDAAEFDADFFGISPREALAMDPQQRLVLETVWEAVERAGIDPATLRGTEAGVFIAAEPQEYAMRLHEAPDGLDGYLLSGNAPSVISGRVSYVLGLAGPALTVDTACSGSLVGMHLAVQSLQRGECTLALAGGVAVMGSPGTFTAFSRQRGLAPDGTVKAFAAAADGTAFAEGVGVFVLERLSDAQRSGHPIVGVIRGSALNQDGASNGLTAPSGRAQQQVIRQALANAGLTSRQVDAVEAHGTGTTLGDPIEAQALLATYGKDRPGDDPVWLGSAKSNIGHTQAAAGSAGVIKMLMAMRHDELPRTLHVDEPTPNVDWSAGEVRLLTESRPWPKGEEPRRAGVS
;
A
#
# COMPACT_ATOMS: atom_id res chain seq x y z
N MET A 1 -23.88 25.83 -30.14
CA MET A 1 -22.72 26.64 -30.54
C MET A 1 -21.50 25.71 -30.44
N THR A 2 -21.36 24.73 -31.32
CA THR A 2 -20.72 24.77 -32.66
C THR A 2 -19.26 25.22 -32.62
N GLU A 3 -18.35 24.25 -32.51
CA GLU A 3 -17.15 24.26 -33.34
C GLU A 3 -17.32 23.24 -34.47
N PRO A 4 -16.91 23.56 -35.72
CA PRO A 4 -17.21 22.76 -36.90
C PRO A 4 -16.12 21.71 -37.15
N GLY A 5 -16.56 20.57 -37.68
CA GLY A 5 -15.68 19.49 -38.11
C GLY A 5 -14.81 19.85 -39.31
N ASN A 6 -13.72 19.12 -39.43
CA ASN A 6 -13.04 18.89 -40.70
C ASN A 6 -12.60 17.42 -40.76
N PHE A 7 -13.44 16.58 -41.34
CA PHE A 7 -13.02 15.28 -41.85
C PHE A 7 -12.34 15.53 -43.20
N VAL A 8 -11.02 15.35 -43.25
CA VAL A 8 -10.29 15.14 -44.51
C VAL A 8 -9.63 13.77 -44.38
N SER A 9 -10.10 12.83 -45.20
CA SER A 9 -9.41 11.57 -45.44
C SER A 9 -8.14 11.87 -46.24
N GLY A 10 -6.99 11.80 -45.59
CA GLY A 10 -5.68 11.82 -46.23
C GLY A 10 -4.86 10.69 -45.65
N THR A 11 -4.75 9.58 -46.39
CA THR A 11 -3.65 8.63 -46.22
C THR A 11 -2.40 9.29 -46.81
N ASP A 12 -1.83 10.25 -46.10
CA ASP A 12 -0.54 10.83 -46.43
C ASP A 12 0.51 10.15 -45.56
N GLY A 13 1.43 9.48 -46.25
CA GLY A 13 2.39 8.55 -45.68
C GLY A 13 3.27 9.17 -44.61
N VAL A 14 3.50 8.39 -43.56
CA VAL A 14 4.67 8.53 -42.71
C VAL A 14 5.90 8.48 -43.63
N PRO A 15 6.82 9.46 -43.60
CA PRO A 15 8.03 9.40 -44.40
C PRO A 15 8.93 8.31 -43.81
N THR A 16 8.89 7.11 -44.38
CA THR A 16 9.91 6.07 -44.18
C THR A 16 11.15 6.47 -44.97
N GLY A 17 11.86 7.49 -44.47
CA GLY A 17 13.12 7.93 -45.04
C GLY A 17 14.28 7.12 -44.49
N HIS A 18 14.37 5.82 -44.82
CA HIS A 18 15.65 5.11 -44.68
C HIS A 18 16.54 5.51 -45.85
N THR A 19 17.59 6.29 -45.59
CA THR A 19 18.56 6.64 -46.64
C THR A 19 19.56 5.49 -46.82
N ALA A 20 20.22 5.43 -47.98
CA ALA A 20 21.25 4.41 -48.25
C ALA A 20 22.44 4.47 -47.26
N ALA A 21 22.65 5.61 -46.60
CA ALA A 21 23.66 5.78 -45.57
C ALA A 21 23.21 5.18 -44.22
N ASP A 22 21.92 5.33 -43.87
CA ASP A 22 21.34 4.76 -42.64
C ASP A 22 21.38 3.23 -42.70
N ALA A 23 20.96 2.64 -43.82
CA ALA A 23 21.00 1.20 -44.05
C ALA A 23 22.43 0.60 -44.05
N ALA A 24 23.44 1.39 -44.48
CA ALA A 24 24.84 0.96 -44.44
C ALA A 24 25.43 0.99 -43.01
N THR A 25 24.97 1.93 -42.19
CA THR A 25 25.37 2.11 -40.79
C THR A 25 24.74 1.03 -39.92
N GLU A 26 23.44 0.79 -40.09
CA GLU A 26 22.71 -0.32 -39.46
C GLU A 26 23.37 -1.66 -39.80
N SER A 27 23.63 -1.93 -41.09
CA SER A 27 24.29 -3.17 -41.53
C SER A 27 25.71 -3.37 -40.98
N ALA A 28 26.44 -2.29 -40.63
CA ALA A 28 27.74 -2.41 -39.96
C ALA A 28 27.58 -2.77 -38.49
N LEU A 29 26.70 -2.05 -37.77
CA LEU A 29 26.41 -2.30 -36.36
C LEU A 29 25.88 -3.71 -36.11
N VAL A 30 24.99 -4.21 -36.99
CA VAL A 30 24.47 -5.59 -36.93
C VAL A 30 25.61 -6.61 -36.97
N ARG A 31 26.53 -6.49 -37.94
CA ARG A 31 27.64 -7.45 -38.09
C ARG A 31 28.59 -7.44 -36.89
N ASP A 32 28.84 -6.26 -36.33
CA ASP A 32 29.72 -6.10 -35.17
C ASP A 32 29.07 -6.72 -33.91
N LEU A 33 27.77 -6.54 -33.72
CA LEU A 33 27.05 -7.13 -32.58
C LEU A 33 26.86 -8.65 -32.73
N GLU A 34 26.54 -9.17 -33.92
CA GLU A 34 26.39 -10.63 -34.16
C GLU A 34 27.67 -11.42 -33.86
N ALA A 35 28.84 -10.78 -33.98
CA ALA A 35 30.14 -11.38 -33.67
C ALA A 35 30.44 -11.48 -32.16
N LEU A 36 29.66 -10.81 -31.32
CA LEU A 36 29.88 -10.72 -29.87
C LEU A 36 28.92 -11.64 -29.08
N PRO A 37 29.33 -12.15 -27.90
CA PRO A 37 28.42 -12.75 -26.93
C PRO A 37 27.32 -11.76 -26.47
N THR A 38 26.15 -12.26 -26.07
CA THR A 38 24.99 -11.44 -25.67
C THR A 38 25.29 -10.40 -24.58
N THR A 39 26.15 -10.75 -23.61
CA THR A 39 26.56 -9.81 -22.55
C THR A 39 27.38 -8.65 -23.11
N GLU A 40 28.28 -8.93 -24.07
CA GLU A 40 29.08 -7.89 -24.73
C GLU A 40 28.24 -7.03 -25.68
N GLN A 41 27.26 -7.61 -26.39
CA GLN A 41 26.29 -6.85 -27.19
C GLN A 41 25.54 -5.81 -26.34
N THR A 42 25.10 -6.24 -25.14
CA THR A 42 24.35 -5.38 -24.23
C THR A 42 25.24 -4.27 -23.67
N HIS A 43 26.52 -4.55 -23.35
CA HIS A 43 27.47 -3.53 -22.93
C HIS A 43 27.75 -2.49 -24.02
N VAL A 44 27.99 -2.92 -25.26
CA VAL A 44 28.26 -1.99 -26.38
C VAL A 44 27.09 -1.03 -26.61
N LEU A 45 25.86 -1.54 -26.56
CA LEU A 45 24.66 -0.72 -26.74
C LEU A 45 24.40 0.18 -25.53
N LEU A 46 24.72 -0.27 -24.32
CA LEU A 46 24.64 0.55 -23.12
C LEU A 46 25.64 1.72 -23.19
N ASP A 47 26.89 1.45 -23.57
CA ASP A 47 27.92 2.49 -23.76
C ASP A 47 27.50 3.49 -24.84
N LEU A 48 26.88 3.03 -25.93
CA LEU A 48 26.35 3.90 -26.98
C LEU A 48 25.27 4.85 -26.44
N VAL A 49 24.26 4.32 -25.74
CA VAL A 49 23.19 5.12 -25.13
C VAL A 49 23.77 6.10 -24.12
N HIS A 50 24.73 5.63 -23.32
CA HIS A 50 25.43 6.39 -22.30
C HIS A 50 26.17 7.60 -22.88
N ASP A 51 27.00 7.38 -23.91
CA ASP A 51 27.77 8.41 -24.58
C ASP A 51 26.87 9.48 -25.21
N HIS A 52 25.78 9.05 -25.86
CA HIS A 52 24.84 9.99 -26.46
C HIS A 52 24.03 10.77 -25.43
N ALA A 53 23.58 10.14 -24.34
CA ALA A 53 22.89 10.82 -23.25
C ALA A 53 23.82 11.84 -22.55
N LEU A 54 25.08 11.48 -22.29
CA LEU A 54 26.08 12.41 -21.76
C LEU A 54 26.35 13.56 -22.73
N ALA A 55 26.41 13.31 -24.04
CA ALA A 55 26.62 14.35 -25.03
C ALA A 55 25.46 15.36 -25.08
N VAL A 56 24.21 14.88 -24.95
CA VAL A 56 23.02 15.76 -24.84
C VAL A 56 23.07 16.58 -23.56
N LEU A 57 23.38 15.98 -22.41
CA LEU A 57 23.51 16.71 -21.14
C LEU A 57 24.61 17.78 -21.24
N ARG A 58 25.80 17.43 -21.77
CA ARG A 58 26.90 18.39 -21.97
C ARG A 58 26.48 19.55 -22.86
N ALA A 59 25.77 19.29 -23.97
CA ALA A 59 25.28 20.33 -24.86
C ALA A 59 24.26 21.24 -24.17
N LYS A 60 23.31 20.66 -23.44
CA LYS A 60 22.30 21.39 -22.67
C LYS A 60 22.89 22.33 -21.62
N TYR A 61 23.94 21.89 -20.92
CA TYR A 61 24.60 22.67 -19.87
C TYR A 61 25.76 23.55 -20.38
N ALA A 62 26.11 23.50 -21.66
CA ALA A 62 27.18 24.32 -22.23
C ALA A 62 26.86 25.83 -22.19
N ASP A 63 25.58 26.19 -22.30
CA ASP A 63 25.10 27.58 -22.31
C ASP A 63 24.42 28.00 -20.98
N ALA A 64 24.53 27.18 -19.93
CA ALA A 64 23.87 27.46 -18.65
C ALA A 64 24.56 28.62 -17.90
N PRO A 65 23.81 29.53 -17.22
CA PRO A 65 24.39 30.60 -16.42
C PRO A 65 25.31 30.03 -15.33
N GLU A 66 26.40 30.73 -14.98
CA GLU A 66 27.39 30.32 -13.97
C GLU A 66 26.78 29.89 -12.61
N ALA A 67 25.57 30.35 -12.28
CA ALA A 67 24.83 29.95 -11.09
C ALA A 67 24.35 28.47 -11.10
N PHE A 68 24.20 27.84 -12.28
CA PHE A 68 23.90 26.41 -12.44
C PHE A 68 25.14 25.54 -12.69
N ALA A 69 26.29 26.16 -13.01
CA ALA A 69 27.56 25.49 -13.34
C ALA A 69 28.27 24.86 -12.11
N GLY A 70 27.71 25.00 -10.91
CA GLY A 70 28.25 24.38 -9.68
C GLY A 70 27.97 22.88 -9.54
N ALA A 71 27.05 22.31 -10.34
CA ALA A 71 26.87 20.87 -10.42
C ALA A 71 27.91 20.28 -11.37
N ALA A 72 28.86 19.51 -10.85
CA ALA A 72 29.80 18.77 -11.68
C ALA A 72 29.00 17.89 -12.65
N LEU A 73 29.15 18.11 -13.96
CA LEU A 73 28.55 17.26 -14.97
C LEU A 73 28.96 15.80 -14.70
N PRO A 74 28.01 14.86 -14.63
CA PRO A 74 28.33 13.48 -14.35
C PRO A 74 29.32 12.93 -15.39
N VAL A 75 30.39 12.28 -14.91
CA VAL A 75 31.37 11.60 -15.78
C VAL A 75 30.82 10.24 -16.22
N SER A 76 29.84 9.71 -15.48
CA SER A 76 29.09 8.50 -15.78
C SER A 76 27.64 8.65 -15.30
N LEU A 77 26.73 7.90 -15.89
CA LEU A 77 25.29 7.92 -15.65
C LEU A 77 24.94 6.55 -15.09
N ASP A 78 24.05 6.55 -14.13
CA ASP A 78 23.48 5.33 -13.62
C ASP A 78 22.60 4.69 -14.70
N ALA A 79 22.88 3.43 -15.05
CA ALA A 79 22.23 2.74 -16.15
C ALA A 79 20.76 2.41 -15.87
N ASP A 80 20.39 2.32 -14.59
CA ASP A 80 19.06 1.89 -14.14
C ASP A 80 18.16 3.06 -13.72
N ARG A 81 18.72 4.28 -13.62
CA ARG A 81 17.96 5.50 -13.34
C ARG A 81 17.25 6.03 -14.58
N SER A 82 16.10 6.64 -14.36
CA SER A 82 15.35 7.25 -15.46
C SER A 82 16.12 8.43 -16.07
N PHE A 83 15.99 8.63 -17.38
CA PHE A 83 16.62 9.76 -18.06
C PHE A 83 16.20 11.12 -17.46
N LYS A 84 14.97 11.23 -16.93
CA LYS A 84 14.48 12.43 -16.24
C LYS A 84 15.30 12.72 -14.99
N ASP A 85 15.56 11.70 -14.16
CA ASP A 85 16.33 11.83 -12.93
C ASP A 85 17.82 12.07 -13.20
N LEU A 86 18.29 11.67 -14.38
CA LEU A 86 19.61 12.00 -14.93
C LEU A 86 19.69 13.41 -15.53
N GLY A 87 18.57 14.17 -15.57
CA GLY A 87 18.52 15.57 -15.99
C GLY A 87 18.10 15.80 -17.45
N LEU A 88 17.70 14.77 -18.18
CA LEU A 88 17.15 14.89 -19.53
C LEU A 88 15.66 15.24 -19.45
N ASP A 89 15.29 16.42 -19.93
CA ASP A 89 13.88 16.80 -20.10
C ASP A 89 13.33 16.29 -21.45
N SER A 90 12.06 16.58 -21.73
CA SER A 90 11.40 16.11 -22.96
C SER A 90 12.10 16.58 -24.25
N VAL A 91 12.75 17.74 -24.25
CA VAL A 91 13.50 18.23 -25.43
C VAL A 91 14.82 17.47 -25.57
N ALA A 92 15.52 17.25 -24.46
CA ALA A 92 16.73 16.44 -24.42
C ALA A 92 16.48 14.98 -24.85
N LEU A 93 15.33 14.40 -24.49
CA LEU A 93 14.94 13.06 -24.92
C LEU A 93 14.72 12.96 -26.44
N LEU A 94 14.14 14.00 -27.05
CA LEU A 94 14.01 14.06 -28.51
C LEU A 94 15.38 14.20 -29.18
N GLU A 95 16.30 14.99 -28.62
CA GLU A 95 17.66 15.09 -29.16
C GLU A 95 18.42 13.77 -29.02
N LEU A 96 18.26 13.06 -27.90
CA LEU A 96 18.82 11.73 -27.70
C LEU A 96 18.34 10.76 -28.77
N GLN A 97 17.04 10.75 -29.07
CA GLN A 97 16.46 9.92 -30.14
C GLN A 97 17.06 10.24 -31.51
N VAL A 98 17.21 11.52 -31.87
CA VAL A 98 17.82 11.92 -33.15
C VAL A 98 19.27 11.43 -33.25
N ARG A 99 20.03 11.57 -32.16
CA ARG A 99 21.43 11.10 -32.11
C ARG A 99 21.53 9.58 -32.21
N LEU A 100 20.63 8.84 -31.55
CA LEU A 100 20.60 7.39 -31.61
C LEU A 100 20.24 6.90 -33.01
N ASN A 101 19.22 7.47 -33.67
CA ASN A 101 18.91 7.14 -35.07
C ASN A 101 20.10 7.36 -36.00
N ALA A 102 20.82 8.48 -35.82
CA ALA A 102 22.02 8.77 -36.62
C ALA A 102 23.18 7.77 -36.37
N ALA A 103 23.30 7.26 -35.15
CA ALA A 103 24.37 6.35 -34.77
C ALA A 103 24.06 4.88 -35.11
N THR A 104 22.80 4.47 -35.06
CA THR A 104 22.38 3.09 -35.28
C THR A 104 21.82 2.82 -36.67
N GLY A 105 21.38 3.87 -37.39
CA GLY A 105 20.64 3.75 -38.64
C GLY A 105 19.17 3.34 -38.48
N LEU A 106 18.70 3.15 -37.24
CA LEU A 106 17.30 2.79 -36.95
C LEU A 106 16.35 3.98 -37.17
N ALA A 107 15.08 3.67 -37.39
CA ALA A 107 13.99 4.66 -37.39
C ALA A 107 13.19 4.60 -36.09
N LEU A 108 13.83 4.86 -34.95
CA LEU A 108 13.16 4.85 -33.66
C LEU A 108 12.09 5.95 -33.60
N PRO A 109 10.91 5.70 -33.01
CA PRO A 109 9.89 6.72 -32.82
C PRO A 109 10.35 7.78 -31.81
N PRO A 110 9.82 9.02 -31.87
CA PRO A 110 10.15 10.07 -30.91
C PRO A 110 9.75 9.74 -29.46
N THR A 111 8.92 8.71 -29.25
CA THR A 111 8.51 8.20 -27.93
C THR A 111 9.47 7.18 -27.33
N VAL A 112 10.49 6.71 -28.06
CA VAL A 112 11.30 5.55 -27.67
C VAL A 112 11.92 5.65 -26.27
N ALA A 113 12.39 6.85 -25.88
CA ALA A 113 12.98 7.07 -24.56
C ALA A 113 11.95 7.32 -23.45
N PHE A 114 10.66 7.43 -23.81
CA PHE A 114 9.54 7.37 -22.87
C PHE A 114 9.07 5.92 -22.68
N ASP A 115 9.07 5.13 -23.74
CA ASP A 115 8.72 3.70 -23.73
C ASP A 115 9.83 2.85 -23.06
N HIS A 116 11.09 3.31 -23.14
CA HIS A 116 12.27 2.73 -22.51
C HIS A 116 13.02 3.80 -21.68
N PRO A 117 12.54 4.10 -20.46
CA PRO A 117 12.91 5.31 -19.71
C PRO A 117 14.30 5.34 -19.08
N SER A 118 15.10 4.27 -19.18
CA SER A 118 16.47 4.20 -18.64
C SER A 118 17.51 3.82 -19.71
N PRO A 119 18.81 4.16 -19.52
CA PRO A 119 19.86 3.73 -20.41
C PRO A 119 19.90 2.21 -20.67
N ALA A 120 19.72 1.40 -19.61
CA ALA A 120 19.72 -0.05 -19.71
C ALA A 120 18.53 -0.59 -20.51
N GLU A 121 17.32 -0.07 -20.28
CA GLU A 121 16.11 -0.48 -21.02
C GLU A 121 16.17 -0.06 -22.49
N LEU A 122 16.65 1.16 -22.77
CA LEU A 122 16.80 1.64 -24.13
C LEU A 122 17.87 0.83 -24.87
N ALA A 123 19.00 0.51 -24.24
CA ALA A 123 20.01 -0.36 -24.82
C ALA A 123 19.48 -1.78 -25.10
N ALA A 124 18.67 -2.33 -24.20
CA ALA A 124 18.02 -3.63 -24.41
C ALA A 124 17.04 -3.60 -25.59
N HIS A 125 16.26 -2.52 -25.74
CA HIS A 125 15.36 -2.33 -26.89
C HIS A 125 16.14 -2.16 -28.19
N LEU A 126 17.19 -1.33 -28.21
CA LEU A 126 18.08 -1.19 -29.36
C LEU A 126 18.67 -2.54 -29.78
N ARG A 127 19.01 -3.42 -28.84
CA ARG A 127 19.51 -4.76 -29.17
C ARG A 127 18.47 -5.57 -29.94
N THR A 128 17.21 -5.50 -29.52
CA THR A 128 16.10 -6.20 -30.19
C THR A 128 15.90 -5.67 -31.60
N GLU A 129 15.83 -4.34 -31.76
CA GLU A 129 15.65 -3.68 -33.06
C GLU A 129 16.81 -3.95 -34.02
N VAL A 130 18.05 -3.69 -33.58
CA VAL A 130 19.25 -3.86 -34.43
C VAL A 130 19.40 -5.32 -34.87
N LEU A 131 19.29 -6.28 -33.96
CA LEU A 131 19.49 -7.69 -34.30
C LEU A 131 18.25 -8.36 -34.90
N GLY A 132 17.16 -7.62 -35.11
CA GLY A 132 15.89 -8.17 -35.59
C GLY A 132 15.39 -9.33 -34.71
N LEU A 133 15.68 -9.29 -33.41
CA LEU A 133 15.23 -10.32 -32.48
C LEU A 133 13.71 -10.23 -32.40
N ALA A 134 13.05 -11.39 -32.31
CA ALA A 134 11.62 -11.40 -32.05
C ALA A 134 11.35 -10.56 -30.81
N ASP A 135 10.39 -9.64 -30.93
CA ASP A 135 9.84 -8.91 -29.79
C ASP A 135 9.55 -9.93 -28.69
N ARG A 136 9.86 -9.56 -27.44
CA ARG A 136 9.64 -10.44 -26.28
C ARG A 136 8.22 -11.00 -26.43
N PRO A 137 8.02 -12.33 -26.49
CA PRO A 137 6.71 -12.88 -26.85
C PRO A 137 5.66 -12.23 -25.94
N GLU A 138 4.75 -11.49 -26.57
CA GLU A 138 3.65 -10.81 -25.90
C GLU A 138 3.05 -11.83 -24.94
N ALA A 139 3.06 -11.52 -23.63
CA ALA A 139 2.65 -12.49 -22.62
C ALA A 139 1.26 -13.01 -23.04
N PRO A 140 1.08 -14.34 -23.17
CA PRO A 140 -0.16 -14.87 -23.73
C PRO A 140 -1.31 -14.34 -22.87
N VAL A 141 -2.24 -13.60 -23.50
CA VAL A 141 -3.46 -13.10 -22.87
C VAL A 141 -4.20 -14.29 -22.29
N ARG A 142 -4.01 -14.54 -21.00
CA ARG A 142 -4.65 -15.64 -20.31
C ARG A 142 -6.09 -15.25 -20.07
N ALA A 143 -7.02 -16.02 -20.62
CA ALA A 143 -8.39 -15.95 -20.18
C ALA A 143 -8.43 -16.28 -18.68
N ALA A 144 -8.90 -15.33 -17.87
CA ALA A 144 -9.12 -15.48 -16.45
C ALA A 144 -10.04 -16.69 -16.16
N ALA A 145 -9.48 -17.81 -15.72
CA ALA A 145 -10.25 -18.83 -15.04
C ALA A 145 -10.42 -18.36 -13.59
N VAL A 146 -11.65 -18.05 -13.18
CA VAL A 146 -11.93 -17.72 -11.77
C VAL A 146 -11.61 -18.94 -10.93
N SER A 147 -10.66 -18.79 -10.01
CA SER A 147 -10.25 -19.83 -9.07
C SER A 147 -10.77 -19.50 -7.67
N ASP A 148 -11.39 -20.47 -7.00
CA ASP A 148 -11.77 -20.37 -5.59
C ASP A 148 -10.61 -20.74 -4.65
N GLU A 149 -9.38 -20.72 -5.16
CA GLU A 149 -8.19 -21.12 -4.42
C GLU A 149 -7.87 -20.14 -3.27
N PRO A 150 -7.40 -20.64 -2.11
CA PRO A 150 -6.92 -19.80 -1.02
C PRO A 150 -5.71 -18.93 -1.41
N ILE A 151 -5.61 -17.76 -0.78
CA ILE A 151 -4.50 -16.82 -0.97
C ILE A 151 -3.50 -16.95 0.17
N ALA A 152 -2.24 -17.14 -0.15
CA ALA A 152 -1.14 -17.14 0.80
C ALA A 152 -0.71 -15.70 1.13
N ILE A 153 -0.43 -15.47 2.40
CA ILE A 153 0.32 -14.30 2.87
C ILE A 153 1.77 -14.73 2.97
N VAL A 154 2.64 -14.16 2.13
CA VAL A 154 4.05 -14.58 2.02
C VAL A 154 5.02 -13.58 2.65
N GLY A 155 4.64 -12.31 2.79
CA GLY A 155 5.43 -11.28 3.44
C GLY A 155 4.56 -10.27 4.16
N ILE A 156 5.11 -9.62 5.18
CA ILE A 156 4.42 -8.61 5.99
C ILE A 156 5.42 -7.50 6.36
N GLY A 157 5.03 -6.25 6.12
CA GLY A 157 5.69 -5.07 6.67
C GLY A 157 4.69 -4.28 7.50
N CYS A 158 5.14 -3.66 8.59
CA CYS A 158 4.30 -2.74 9.35
C CYS A 158 5.07 -1.70 10.16
N ARG A 159 4.38 -0.61 10.51
CA ARG A 159 4.73 0.33 11.58
C ARG A 159 3.50 0.63 12.41
N TYR A 160 3.64 0.61 13.73
CA TYR A 160 2.58 0.99 14.67
C TYR A 160 3.14 1.79 15.84
N PRO A 161 2.30 2.50 16.60
CA PRO A 161 2.71 3.22 17.80
C PRO A 161 3.45 2.33 18.81
N GLY A 162 4.21 2.94 19.70
CA GLY A 162 5.05 2.23 20.68
C GLY A 162 6.35 1.67 20.09
N GLY A 163 6.81 2.22 18.97
CA GLY A 163 8.07 1.82 18.32
C GLY A 163 7.99 0.46 17.61
N VAL A 164 6.80 0.05 17.20
CA VAL A 164 6.60 -1.22 16.48
C VAL A 164 7.09 -1.05 15.04
N ALA A 165 8.16 -1.75 14.68
CA ALA A 165 8.75 -1.74 13.34
C ALA A 165 8.64 -3.07 12.58
N SER A 166 8.04 -4.10 13.19
CA SER A 166 7.81 -5.40 12.54
C SER A 166 6.61 -6.16 13.14
N PRO A 167 6.15 -7.24 12.46
CA PRO A 167 5.15 -8.16 13.01
C PRO A 167 5.55 -8.75 14.37
N GLU A 168 6.84 -9.04 14.56
CA GLU A 168 7.40 -9.54 15.82
C GLU A 168 7.36 -8.49 16.93
N ASP A 169 7.56 -7.21 16.62
CA ASP A 169 7.43 -6.13 17.60
C ASP A 169 5.98 -5.92 18.01
N LEU A 170 5.05 -5.93 17.04
CA LEU A 170 3.61 -5.89 17.34
C LEU A 170 3.22 -7.07 18.23
N TRP A 171 3.70 -8.27 17.91
CA TRP A 171 3.47 -9.46 18.73
C TRP A 171 3.98 -9.29 20.16
N ARG A 172 5.22 -8.79 20.33
CA ARG A 172 5.80 -8.55 21.66
C ARG A 172 4.91 -7.62 22.48
N LEU A 173 4.48 -6.51 21.89
CA LEU A 173 3.60 -5.53 22.52
C LEU A 173 2.27 -6.16 22.96
N VAL A 174 1.56 -6.85 22.06
CA VAL A 174 0.24 -7.41 22.38
C VAL A 174 0.31 -8.62 23.32
N SER A 175 1.34 -9.48 23.21
CA SER A 175 1.51 -10.65 24.07
C SER A 175 1.93 -10.28 25.49
N ASN A 176 2.73 -9.22 25.66
CA ASN A 176 3.05 -8.65 26.98
C ASN A 176 1.85 -7.89 27.60
N GLY A 177 0.78 -7.67 26.83
CA GLY A 177 -0.36 -6.88 27.27
C GLY A 177 -0.01 -5.42 27.52
N GLU A 178 0.90 -4.87 26.71
CA GLU A 178 1.28 -3.46 26.71
C GLU A 178 0.19 -2.61 26.04
N HIS A 179 0.06 -1.36 26.50
CA HIS A 179 -0.88 -0.37 25.97
C HIS A 179 -0.10 0.90 25.62
N VAL A 180 -0.20 1.32 24.36
CA VAL A 180 0.40 2.55 23.85
C VAL A 180 -0.61 3.68 23.99
N ARG A 181 -0.17 4.74 24.67
CA ARG A 181 -0.94 5.96 24.85
C ARG A 181 0.02 7.13 24.91
N ASP A 182 0.22 7.75 23.76
CA ASP A 182 1.18 8.83 23.56
C ASP A 182 0.52 10.19 23.79
N GLU A 183 1.32 11.18 24.18
CA GLU A 183 0.93 12.59 24.07
C GLU A 183 0.89 13.02 22.60
N PHE A 184 0.23 14.14 22.31
CA PHE A 184 0.21 14.69 20.96
C PHE A 184 1.61 15.12 20.50
N PRO A 185 1.96 14.91 19.21
CA PRO A 185 3.29 15.22 18.70
C PRO A 185 3.57 16.73 18.73
N ALA A 186 4.72 17.11 19.27
CA ALA A 186 5.18 18.50 19.37
C ALA A 186 5.98 18.98 18.13
N ASP A 187 6.23 18.08 17.19
CA ASP A 187 7.10 18.26 16.01
C ASP A 187 6.32 18.39 14.69
N ARG A 188 4.98 18.41 14.74
CA ARG A 188 4.11 18.53 13.56
C ARG A 188 3.52 19.92 13.34
N GLY A 189 3.97 20.91 14.12
CA GLY A 189 3.50 22.29 14.03
C GLY A 189 2.07 22.50 14.54
N TRP A 190 1.54 21.58 15.35
CA TRP A 190 0.23 21.73 15.98
C TRP A 190 0.29 22.77 17.09
N ASP A 191 -0.66 23.72 17.11
CA ASP A 191 -0.80 24.66 18.23
C ASP A 191 -1.46 23.96 19.42
N LEU A 192 -0.65 23.18 20.16
CA LEU A 192 -1.13 22.38 21.29
C LEU A 192 -1.72 23.24 22.41
N GLU A 193 -1.33 24.50 22.56
CA GLU A 193 -1.90 25.38 23.59
C GLU A 193 -3.35 25.77 23.25
N ALA A 194 -3.60 26.17 21.99
CA ALA A 194 -4.93 26.55 21.53
C ALA A 194 -5.84 25.36 21.22
N LEU A 195 -5.28 24.16 21.02
CA LEU A 195 -6.00 22.97 20.58
C LEU A 195 -6.91 22.35 21.65
N PHE A 196 -6.66 22.58 22.94
CA PHE A 196 -7.39 21.90 24.01
C PHE A 196 -8.52 22.73 24.62
N SER A 197 -9.69 22.11 24.76
CA SER A 197 -10.83 22.65 25.52
C SER A 197 -11.61 21.51 26.15
N ASP A 198 -11.98 21.66 27.42
CA ASP A 198 -12.90 20.73 28.10
C ASP A 198 -14.35 20.85 27.58
N ASP A 199 -14.66 21.95 26.88
CA ASP A 199 -15.95 22.14 26.22
C ASP A 199 -15.92 21.59 24.78
N ALA A 200 -16.48 20.38 24.63
CA ALA A 200 -16.64 19.69 23.35
C ALA A 200 -17.40 20.49 22.26
N THR A 201 -18.09 21.60 22.61
CA THR A 201 -18.79 22.44 21.62
C THR A 201 -17.88 23.49 20.98
N THR A 202 -16.71 23.77 21.55
CA THR A 202 -15.75 24.76 21.06
C THR A 202 -15.17 24.33 19.71
N PRO A 203 -15.41 25.08 18.61
CA PRO A 203 -14.90 24.71 17.29
C PRO A 203 -13.38 24.65 17.22
N GLY A 204 -12.82 23.66 16.50
CA GLY A 204 -11.38 23.53 16.28
C GLY A 204 -10.58 23.07 17.49
N THR A 205 -11.23 22.62 18.56
CA THR A 205 -10.57 22.12 19.78
C THR A 205 -10.93 20.66 20.06
N THR A 206 -10.13 20.00 20.90
CA THR A 206 -10.34 18.64 21.38
C THR A 206 -10.26 18.59 22.91
N TYR A 207 -11.05 17.71 23.52
CA TYR A 207 -10.96 17.42 24.97
C TYR A 207 -9.99 16.28 25.27
N VAL A 208 -9.54 15.53 24.26
CA VAL A 208 -8.58 14.43 24.41
C VAL A 208 -7.16 14.93 24.17
N ARG A 209 -6.23 14.46 25.01
CA ARG A 209 -4.80 14.83 24.99
C ARG A 209 -3.87 13.69 24.54
N HIS A 210 -4.43 12.53 24.23
CA HIS A 210 -3.67 11.33 23.93
C HIS A 210 -4.13 10.66 22.63
N GLY A 211 -3.21 9.96 21.97
CA GLY A 211 -3.45 9.11 20.81
C GLY A 211 -2.36 8.05 20.70
N GLY A 212 -2.28 7.35 19.58
CA GLY A 212 -1.12 6.54 19.22
C GLY A 212 -0.41 7.14 18.03
N PHE A 213 0.86 7.52 18.15
CA PHE A 213 1.58 8.19 17.08
C PHE A 213 2.81 7.39 16.64
N LEU A 214 3.14 7.48 15.35
CA LEU A 214 4.42 7.03 14.84
C LEU A 214 5.47 8.10 15.18
N PRO A 215 6.50 7.77 15.99
CA PRO A 215 7.51 8.75 16.40
C PRO A 215 8.30 9.27 15.19
N ASP A 216 8.60 8.38 14.25
CA ASP A 216 9.50 8.66 13.12
C ASP A 216 8.71 8.93 11.82
N ALA A 217 7.45 9.40 11.92
CA ALA A 217 6.57 9.60 10.77
C ALA A 217 7.13 10.56 9.71
N ALA A 218 8.03 11.47 10.11
CA ALA A 218 8.66 12.42 9.21
C ALA A 218 9.95 11.89 8.56
N GLU A 219 10.53 10.80 9.07
CA GLU A 219 11.76 10.21 8.55
C GLU A 219 11.48 9.48 7.23
N PHE A 220 12.45 9.53 6.30
CA PHE A 220 12.35 8.86 5.00
C PHE A 220 13.72 8.81 4.29
N ASP A 221 14.09 7.63 3.78
CA ASP A 221 15.28 7.48 2.93
C ASP A 221 14.97 7.85 1.47
N ALA A 222 15.00 9.15 1.17
CA ALA A 222 14.63 9.67 -0.15
C ALA A 222 15.60 9.20 -1.25
N ASP A 223 16.90 9.15 -0.95
CA ASP A 223 17.93 8.78 -1.93
C ASP A 223 17.80 7.32 -2.35
N PHE A 224 17.47 6.43 -1.41
CA PHE A 224 17.21 5.01 -1.69
C PHE A 224 16.10 4.81 -2.75
N PHE A 225 15.03 5.59 -2.67
CA PHE A 225 13.92 5.52 -3.62
C PHE A 225 14.10 6.43 -4.86
N GLY A 226 15.27 7.06 -5.01
CA GLY A 226 15.54 7.98 -6.13
C GLY A 226 14.71 9.27 -6.10
N ILE A 227 14.24 9.67 -4.91
CA ILE A 227 13.37 10.83 -4.70
C ILE A 227 14.21 12.01 -4.25
N SER A 228 14.07 13.15 -4.93
CA SER A 228 14.82 14.36 -4.55
C SER A 228 14.38 14.89 -3.17
N PRO A 229 15.27 15.52 -2.38
CA PRO A 229 14.90 16.10 -1.09
C PRO A 229 13.73 17.09 -1.17
N ARG A 230 13.61 17.83 -2.27
CA ARG A 230 12.51 18.78 -2.49
C ARG A 230 11.16 18.07 -2.69
N GLU A 231 11.17 16.96 -3.42
CA GLU A 231 9.98 16.13 -3.60
C GLU A 231 9.59 15.45 -2.29
N ALA A 232 10.55 14.85 -1.57
CA ALA A 232 10.31 14.17 -0.29
C ALA A 232 9.64 15.08 0.74
N LEU A 233 10.03 16.37 0.82
CA LEU A 233 9.39 17.35 1.70
C LEU A 233 7.92 17.59 1.36
N ALA A 234 7.56 17.56 0.09
CA ALA A 234 6.19 17.76 -0.38
C ALA A 234 5.31 16.49 -0.33
N MET A 235 5.92 15.32 -0.09
CA MET A 235 5.22 14.05 0.00
C MET A 235 4.55 13.86 1.35
N ASP A 236 3.26 13.54 1.33
CA ASP A 236 2.52 13.00 2.46
C ASP A 236 3.32 11.85 3.10
N PRO A 237 3.58 11.89 4.43
CA PRO A 237 4.16 10.77 5.18
C PRO A 237 3.56 9.40 4.85
N GLN A 238 2.26 9.34 4.51
CA GLN A 238 1.60 8.11 4.11
C GLN A 238 2.25 7.49 2.85
N GLN A 239 2.62 8.30 1.85
CA GLN A 239 3.31 7.80 0.65
C GLN A 239 4.70 7.25 0.99
N ARG A 240 5.43 7.96 1.87
CA ARG A 240 6.79 7.62 2.28
C ARG A 240 6.84 6.31 3.05
N LEU A 241 6.01 6.20 4.09
CA LEU A 241 5.93 4.99 4.91
C LEU A 241 5.43 3.77 4.14
N VAL A 242 4.50 3.94 3.19
CA VAL A 242 4.05 2.83 2.35
C VAL A 242 5.19 2.31 1.46
N LEU A 243 6.04 3.17 0.91
CA LEU A 243 7.20 2.72 0.12
C LEU A 243 8.16 1.86 0.94
N GLU A 244 8.56 2.34 2.11
CA GLU A 244 9.45 1.60 3.02
C GLU A 244 8.81 0.28 3.48
N THR A 245 7.53 0.33 3.86
CA THR A 245 6.83 -0.85 4.39
C THR A 245 6.58 -1.89 3.31
N VAL A 246 6.31 -1.48 2.06
CA VAL A 246 6.21 -2.39 0.92
C VAL A 246 7.55 -3.05 0.66
N TRP A 247 8.63 -2.27 0.59
CA TRP A 247 9.97 -2.79 0.33
C TRP A 247 10.33 -3.89 1.33
N GLU A 248 10.14 -3.58 2.61
CA GLU A 248 10.34 -4.51 3.71
C GLU A 248 9.46 -5.75 3.68
N ALA A 249 8.20 -5.62 3.25
CA ALA A 249 7.29 -6.76 3.12
C ALA A 249 7.76 -7.71 2.02
N VAL A 250 8.26 -7.17 0.90
CA VAL A 250 8.82 -7.93 -0.22
C VAL A 250 10.11 -8.64 0.19
N GLU A 251 11.04 -7.95 0.88
CA GLU A 251 12.25 -8.59 1.41
C GLU A 251 11.92 -9.72 2.40
N ARG A 252 10.94 -9.50 3.28
CA ARG A 252 10.47 -10.54 4.22
C ARG A 252 9.78 -11.72 3.53
N ALA A 253 9.25 -11.53 2.32
CA ALA A 253 8.77 -12.62 1.48
C ALA A 253 9.91 -13.44 0.84
N GLY A 254 11.18 -13.00 0.97
CA GLY A 254 12.32 -13.62 0.30
C GLY A 254 12.33 -13.36 -1.21
N ILE A 255 11.67 -12.30 -1.65
CA ILE A 255 11.60 -11.88 -3.05
C ILE A 255 12.62 -10.76 -3.27
N ASP A 256 13.44 -10.88 -4.31
CA ASP A 256 14.31 -9.78 -4.76
C ASP A 256 13.43 -8.72 -5.45
N PRO A 257 13.32 -7.49 -4.91
CA PRO A 257 12.47 -6.44 -5.48
C PRO A 257 12.80 -6.11 -6.94
N ALA A 258 14.05 -6.29 -7.37
CA ALA A 258 14.45 -6.06 -8.77
C ALA A 258 13.75 -7.01 -9.75
N THR A 259 13.38 -8.21 -9.29
CA THR A 259 12.67 -9.21 -10.11
C THR A 259 11.20 -8.87 -10.32
N LEU A 260 10.63 -7.92 -9.58
CA LEU A 260 9.25 -7.47 -9.74
C LEU A 260 9.08 -6.46 -10.87
N ARG A 261 10.16 -5.82 -11.33
CA ARG A 261 10.11 -4.84 -12.42
C ARG A 261 9.59 -5.50 -13.71
N GLY A 262 8.55 -4.89 -14.29
CA GLY A 262 7.85 -5.36 -15.48
C GLY A 262 6.86 -6.49 -15.23
N THR A 263 6.64 -6.92 -13.98
CA THR A 263 5.64 -7.95 -13.66
C THR A 263 4.24 -7.36 -13.51
N GLU A 264 3.22 -8.19 -13.65
CA GLU A 264 1.81 -7.84 -13.40
C GLU A 264 1.47 -7.85 -11.90
N ALA A 265 2.41 -7.46 -11.03
CA ALA A 265 2.12 -7.35 -9.59
C ALA A 265 1.17 -6.16 -9.34
N GLY A 266 0.12 -6.39 -8.55
CA GLY A 266 -0.88 -5.38 -8.22
C GLY A 266 -0.61 -4.68 -6.87
N VAL A 267 -1.13 -3.47 -6.70
CA VAL A 267 -1.01 -2.64 -5.49
C VAL A 267 -2.39 -2.16 -5.04
N PHE A 268 -2.78 -2.49 -3.81
CA PHE A 268 -4.10 -2.25 -3.24
C PHE A 268 -3.97 -1.67 -1.83
N ILE A 269 -3.74 -0.36 -1.74
CA ILE A 269 -3.47 0.31 -0.46
C ILE A 269 -4.69 1.13 -0.04
N ALA A 270 -5.12 0.94 1.20
CA ALA A 270 -6.13 1.82 1.78
C ALA A 270 -5.49 3.03 2.43
N ALA A 271 -6.05 4.20 2.18
CA ALA A 271 -5.60 5.44 2.79
C ALA A 271 -6.77 6.42 2.83
N GLU A 272 -6.78 7.26 3.86
CA GLU A 272 -7.69 8.40 3.97
C GLU A 272 -6.93 9.67 3.58
N PRO A 273 -7.59 10.66 2.95
CA PRO A 273 -6.98 11.97 2.75
C PRO A 273 -6.61 12.58 4.10
N GLN A 274 -5.33 12.91 4.27
CA GLN A 274 -4.82 13.57 5.47
C GLN A 274 -4.42 15.00 5.13
N GLU A 275 -4.62 15.91 6.09
CA GLU A 275 -4.17 17.29 5.94
C GLU A 275 -2.66 17.36 6.17
N TYR A 276 -1.89 17.22 5.10
CA TYR A 276 -0.44 17.40 5.08
C TYR A 276 -0.06 18.55 4.13
N ALA A 277 1.00 19.26 4.51
CA ALA A 277 1.51 20.45 3.82
C ALA A 277 0.49 21.60 3.68
N MET A 278 0.90 22.64 2.96
CA MET A 278 0.06 23.80 2.65
C MET A 278 -0.97 23.48 1.57
N ARG A 279 -2.00 24.34 1.45
CA ARG A 279 -2.99 24.19 0.38
C ARG A 279 -2.31 24.38 -0.97
N LEU A 280 -2.71 23.58 -1.96
CA LEU A 280 -2.07 23.57 -3.27
C LEU A 280 -2.03 24.95 -3.96
N HIS A 281 -3.07 25.77 -3.81
CA HIS A 281 -3.13 27.12 -4.40
C HIS A 281 -2.30 28.17 -3.64
N GLU A 282 -1.71 27.79 -2.51
CA GLU A 282 -0.80 28.61 -1.69
C GLU A 282 0.67 28.17 -1.89
N ALA A 283 0.92 27.20 -2.78
CA ALA A 283 2.24 26.66 -3.06
C ALA A 283 3.23 27.74 -3.58
N PRO A 284 4.47 27.79 -3.07
CA PRO A 284 5.54 28.57 -3.68
C PRO A 284 5.83 28.11 -5.11
N ASP A 285 6.30 29.03 -5.96
CA ASP A 285 6.67 28.74 -7.35
C ASP A 285 7.65 27.55 -7.43
N GLY A 286 7.31 26.54 -8.24
CA GLY A 286 8.13 25.35 -8.47
C GLY A 286 7.96 24.22 -7.45
N LEU A 287 7.08 24.37 -6.46
CA LEU A 287 6.66 23.29 -5.54
C LEU A 287 5.26 22.76 -5.84
N ASP A 288 4.48 23.48 -6.64
CA ASP A 288 3.11 23.20 -7.06
C ASP A 288 2.95 21.80 -7.67
N GLY A 289 3.84 21.39 -8.56
CA GLY A 289 3.82 20.05 -9.16
C GLY A 289 4.05 18.92 -8.13
N TYR A 290 4.98 19.11 -7.19
CA TYR A 290 5.30 18.12 -6.16
C TYR A 290 4.24 18.05 -5.07
N LEU A 291 3.58 19.16 -4.73
CA LEU A 291 2.47 19.15 -3.77
C LEU A 291 1.25 18.43 -4.33
N LEU A 292 0.97 18.57 -5.64
CA LEU A 292 -0.13 17.87 -6.29
C LEU A 292 0.07 16.35 -6.24
N SER A 293 1.23 15.85 -6.67
CA SER A 293 1.52 14.41 -6.65
C SER A 293 1.79 13.89 -5.24
N GLY A 294 2.44 14.69 -4.38
CA GLY A 294 2.81 14.34 -3.02
C GLY A 294 1.64 14.16 -2.06
N ASN A 295 0.46 14.71 -2.38
CA ASN A 295 -0.72 14.66 -1.50
C ASN A 295 -1.95 14.00 -2.14
N ALA A 296 -1.88 13.61 -3.41
CA ALA A 296 -2.97 12.89 -4.05
C ALA A 296 -3.05 11.44 -3.52
N PRO A 297 -4.20 10.98 -2.99
CA PRO A 297 -4.31 9.62 -2.46
C PRO A 297 -3.99 8.55 -3.52
N SER A 298 -4.40 8.74 -4.77
CA SER A 298 -4.10 7.80 -5.87
C SER A 298 -2.60 7.59 -6.13
N VAL A 299 -1.75 8.53 -5.72
CA VAL A 299 -0.30 8.44 -5.86
C VAL A 299 0.31 7.53 -4.81
N ILE A 300 -0.38 7.19 -3.71
CA ILE A 300 0.13 6.21 -2.72
C ILE A 300 0.36 4.86 -3.40
N SER A 301 -0.66 4.28 -4.03
CA SER A 301 -0.49 3.03 -4.79
C SER A 301 0.33 3.24 -6.07
N GLY A 302 0.11 4.35 -6.78
CA GLY A 302 0.79 4.63 -8.04
C GLY A 302 2.31 4.79 -7.90
N ARG A 303 2.77 5.39 -6.81
CA ARG A 303 4.21 5.58 -6.53
C ARG A 303 4.90 4.27 -6.20
N VAL A 304 4.23 3.35 -5.50
CA VAL A 304 4.73 1.98 -5.29
C VAL A 304 4.92 1.27 -6.63
N SER A 305 3.90 1.30 -7.49
CA SER A 305 4.00 0.72 -8.84
C SER A 305 5.11 1.37 -9.66
N TYR A 306 5.25 2.70 -9.59
CA TYR A 306 6.30 3.42 -10.31
C TYR A 306 7.71 3.04 -9.84
N VAL A 307 7.95 3.07 -8.54
CA VAL A 307 9.27 2.78 -7.93
C VAL A 307 9.70 1.34 -8.18
N LEU A 308 8.79 0.37 -8.01
CA LEU A 308 9.07 -1.05 -8.25
C LEU A 308 8.93 -1.46 -9.72
N GLY A 309 8.47 -0.56 -10.60
CA GLY A 309 8.23 -0.84 -12.02
C GLY A 309 7.13 -1.88 -12.28
N LEU A 310 6.05 -1.88 -11.49
CA LEU A 310 4.96 -2.84 -11.59
C LEU A 310 3.95 -2.44 -12.67
N ALA A 311 3.46 -3.42 -13.42
CA ALA A 311 2.49 -3.22 -14.50
C ALA A 311 1.08 -3.75 -14.18
N GLY A 312 0.85 -4.25 -12.96
CA GLY A 312 -0.47 -4.71 -12.51
C GLY A 312 -1.40 -3.57 -12.05
N PRO A 313 -2.62 -3.90 -11.58
CA PRO A 313 -3.58 -2.91 -11.09
C PRO A 313 -3.02 -2.11 -9.91
N ALA A 314 -3.20 -0.79 -9.90
CA ALA A 314 -2.77 0.08 -8.81
C ALA A 314 -3.95 0.92 -8.30
N LEU A 315 -4.44 0.59 -7.10
CA LEU A 315 -5.60 1.23 -6.49
C LEU A 315 -5.31 1.74 -5.09
N THR A 316 -5.73 2.98 -4.84
CA THR A 316 -5.89 3.50 -3.49
C THR A 316 -7.38 3.57 -3.17
N VAL A 317 -7.79 2.99 -2.03
CA VAL A 317 -9.20 2.89 -1.64
C VAL A 317 -9.46 3.61 -0.32
N ASP A 318 -10.59 4.30 -0.25
CA ASP A 318 -11.10 4.92 0.98
C ASP A 318 -12.45 4.31 1.31
N THR A 319 -12.45 3.51 2.39
CA THR A 319 -13.66 2.99 3.03
C THR A 319 -13.59 3.22 4.54
N ALA A 320 -12.89 4.28 4.94
CA ALA A 320 -12.56 4.59 6.32
C ALA A 320 -11.93 3.38 7.06
N CYS A 321 -12.44 3.05 8.25
CA CYS A 321 -11.87 2.07 9.17
C CYS A 321 -11.75 0.64 8.64
N SER A 322 -12.50 0.26 7.60
CA SER A 322 -12.42 -1.07 6.96
C SER A 322 -11.40 -1.10 5.81
N GLY A 323 -10.80 0.05 5.49
CA GLY A 323 -9.90 0.30 4.37
C GLY A 323 -9.00 -0.86 4.02
N SER A 324 -8.09 -1.25 4.92
CA SER A 324 -7.10 -2.27 4.62
C SER A 324 -7.71 -3.64 4.31
N LEU A 325 -8.83 -4.02 4.94
CA LEU A 325 -9.51 -5.29 4.62
C LEU A 325 -10.22 -5.22 3.26
N VAL A 326 -10.74 -4.05 2.87
CA VAL A 326 -11.28 -3.82 1.52
C VAL A 326 -10.15 -3.92 0.48
N GLY A 327 -9.01 -3.28 0.73
CA GLY A 327 -7.82 -3.39 -0.13
C GLY A 327 -7.37 -4.85 -0.30
N MET A 328 -7.27 -5.59 0.80
CA MET A 328 -6.97 -7.03 0.77
C MET A 328 -8.04 -7.85 0.04
N HIS A 329 -9.33 -7.55 0.20
CA HIS A 329 -10.41 -8.24 -0.52
C HIS A 329 -10.29 -8.05 -2.04
N LEU A 330 -9.99 -6.82 -2.49
CA LEU A 330 -9.78 -6.52 -3.91
C LEU A 330 -8.53 -7.22 -4.46
N ALA A 331 -7.44 -7.26 -3.69
CA ALA A 331 -6.24 -7.99 -4.04
C ALA A 331 -6.50 -9.50 -4.18
N VAL A 332 -7.25 -10.10 -3.25
CA VAL A 332 -7.69 -11.50 -3.31
C VAL A 332 -8.49 -11.76 -4.60
N GLN A 333 -9.45 -10.90 -4.93
CA GLN A 333 -10.24 -11.02 -6.16
C GLN A 333 -9.36 -10.94 -7.42
N SER A 334 -8.41 -9.99 -7.44
CA SER A 334 -7.51 -9.78 -8.58
C SER A 334 -6.59 -11.00 -8.80
N LEU A 335 -6.04 -11.57 -7.72
CA LEU A 335 -5.25 -12.81 -7.76
C LEU A 335 -6.09 -14.01 -8.22
N GLN A 336 -7.32 -14.17 -7.71
CA GLN A 336 -8.21 -15.27 -8.07
C GLN A 336 -8.69 -15.22 -9.52
N ARG A 337 -8.78 -14.02 -10.09
CA ARG A 337 -9.10 -13.78 -11.50
C ARG A 337 -7.88 -13.78 -12.41
N GLY A 338 -6.67 -13.83 -11.86
CA GLY A 338 -5.44 -13.77 -12.64
C GLY A 338 -5.19 -12.42 -13.30
N GLU A 339 -5.77 -11.34 -12.77
CA GLU A 339 -5.45 -9.95 -13.15
C GLU A 339 -4.07 -9.52 -12.61
N CYS A 340 -3.60 -10.19 -11.57
CA CYS A 340 -2.22 -10.12 -11.10
C CYS A 340 -1.72 -11.51 -10.64
N THR A 341 -0.39 -11.64 -10.52
CA THR A 341 0.27 -12.87 -10.03
C THR A 341 0.77 -12.75 -8.60
N LEU A 342 1.06 -11.52 -8.18
CA LEU A 342 1.41 -11.12 -6.82
C LEU A 342 0.64 -9.83 -6.52
N ALA A 343 0.21 -9.64 -5.28
CA ALA A 343 -0.46 -8.40 -4.86
C ALA A 343 0.12 -7.86 -3.56
N LEU A 344 0.40 -6.57 -3.54
CA LEU A 344 0.73 -5.78 -2.37
C LEU A 344 -0.55 -5.16 -1.84
N ALA A 345 -0.98 -5.52 -0.62
CA ALA A 345 -2.26 -5.07 -0.08
C ALA A 345 -2.14 -4.65 1.38
N GLY A 346 -2.87 -3.61 1.78
CA GLY A 346 -2.74 -3.11 3.14
C GLY A 346 -3.46 -1.79 3.38
N GLY A 347 -3.05 -1.07 4.41
CA GLY A 347 -3.52 0.29 4.65
C GLY A 347 -2.56 1.12 5.48
N VAL A 348 -2.70 2.44 5.37
CA VAL A 348 -1.88 3.45 6.05
C VAL A 348 -2.76 4.54 6.63
N ALA A 349 -2.34 5.09 7.76
CA ALA A 349 -2.92 6.26 8.38
C ALA A 349 -1.86 7.05 9.14
N VAL A 350 -1.65 8.31 8.74
CA VAL A 350 -0.75 9.26 9.43
C VAL A 350 -1.45 10.61 9.52
N MET A 351 -1.64 11.10 10.73
CA MET A 351 -2.34 12.34 11.03
C MET A 351 -1.39 13.53 10.87
N GLY A 352 -1.44 14.19 9.71
CA GLY A 352 -0.71 15.44 9.46
C GLY A 352 -1.25 16.63 10.26
N SER A 353 -2.55 16.63 10.58
CA SER A 353 -3.22 17.67 11.36
C SER A 353 -4.08 17.07 12.49
N PRO A 354 -4.47 17.87 13.51
CA PRO A 354 -5.34 17.41 14.59
C PRO A 354 -6.82 17.34 14.19
N GLY A 355 -7.15 17.51 12.90
CA GLY A 355 -8.51 17.65 12.39
C GLY A 355 -9.46 16.54 12.86
N THR A 356 -9.03 15.28 12.76
CA THR A 356 -9.82 14.12 13.21
C THR A 356 -10.20 14.20 14.69
N PHE A 357 -9.28 14.61 15.57
CA PHE A 357 -9.55 14.76 16.99
C PHE A 357 -10.58 15.86 17.27
N THR A 358 -10.46 17.00 16.59
CA THR A 358 -11.41 18.11 16.76
C THR A 358 -12.80 17.75 16.23
N ALA A 359 -12.88 17.05 15.09
CA ALA A 359 -14.13 16.63 14.48
C ALA A 359 -14.89 15.61 15.35
N PHE A 360 -14.18 14.62 15.90
CA PHE A 360 -14.79 13.61 16.76
C PHE A 360 -15.08 14.11 18.18
N SER A 361 -14.30 15.08 18.70
CA SER A 361 -14.62 15.74 19.97
C SER A 361 -15.99 16.40 19.93
N ARG A 362 -16.34 17.08 18.82
CA ARG A 362 -17.67 17.70 18.64
C ARG A 362 -18.82 16.71 18.69
N GLN A 363 -18.56 15.46 18.29
CA GLN A 363 -19.53 14.37 18.29
C GLN A 363 -19.51 13.58 19.60
N ARG A 364 -18.59 13.90 20.53
CA ARG A 364 -18.31 13.12 21.74
C ARG A 364 -18.01 11.65 21.44
N GLY A 365 -17.32 11.41 20.32
CA GLY A 365 -16.97 10.07 19.86
C GLY A 365 -15.66 9.54 20.45
N LEU A 366 -14.87 10.39 21.10
CA LEU A 366 -13.57 10.02 21.67
C LEU A 366 -13.70 9.63 23.14
N ALA A 367 -13.00 8.58 23.55
CA ALA A 367 -12.79 8.26 24.95
C ALA A 367 -12.00 9.39 25.62
N PRO A 368 -12.49 10.03 26.70
CA PRO A 368 -11.83 11.16 27.35
C PRO A 368 -10.40 10.85 27.85
N ASP A 369 -10.14 9.60 28.23
CA ASP A 369 -8.82 9.13 28.66
C ASP A 369 -7.93 8.62 27.51
N GLY A 370 -8.39 8.74 26.26
CA GLY A 370 -7.68 8.31 25.06
C GLY A 370 -7.45 6.79 24.99
N THR A 371 -8.32 5.98 25.59
CA THR A 371 -8.17 4.52 25.63
C THR A 371 -9.37 3.79 24.99
N VAL A 372 -9.10 2.84 24.09
CA VAL A 372 -10.15 1.97 23.52
C VAL A 372 -10.46 0.82 24.48
N LYS A 373 -11.63 0.85 25.12
CA LYS A 373 -12.07 -0.15 26.11
C LYS A 373 -13.05 -1.15 25.49
N ALA A 374 -12.60 -1.83 24.43
CA ALA A 374 -13.45 -2.68 23.59
C ALA A 374 -14.24 -3.72 24.40
N PHE A 375 -15.58 -3.68 24.26
CA PHE A 375 -16.55 -4.57 24.90
C PHE A 375 -16.63 -4.51 26.44
N ALA A 376 -15.96 -3.55 27.07
CA ALA A 376 -16.02 -3.34 28.52
C ALA A 376 -17.27 -2.53 28.91
N ALA A 377 -17.73 -2.64 30.16
CA ALA A 377 -18.78 -1.76 30.67
C ALA A 377 -18.38 -0.28 30.71
N ALA A 378 -17.08 -0.01 30.83
CA ALA A 378 -16.50 1.33 30.82
C ALA A 378 -16.32 1.93 29.41
N ALA A 379 -16.72 1.24 28.34
CA ALA A 379 -16.62 1.72 26.96
C ALA A 379 -17.34 3.06 26.74
N ASP A 380 -16.57 4.11 26.50
CA ASP A 380 -17.01 5.52 26.46
C ASP A 380 -16.52 6.28 25.21
N GLY A 381 -15.99 5.57 24.21
CA GLY A 381 -15.55 6.16 22.94
C GLY A 381 -14.33 5.47 22.36
N THR A 382 -13.86 5.99 21.23
CA THR A 382 -12.65 5.49 20.57
C THR A 382 -11.42 6.36 20.88
N ALA A 383 -10.23 5.86 20.57
CA ALA A 383 -9.00 6.62 20.62
C ALA A 383 -8.24 6.41 19.32
N PHE A 384 -7.89 7.50 18.63
CA PHE A 384 -7.22 7.40 17.33
C PHE A 384 -5.74 7.12 17.47
N ALA A 385 -5.25 6.38 16.50
CA ALA A 385 -3.86 6.05 16.35
C ALA A 385 -3.46 6.07 14.88
N GLU A 386 -2.16 6.06 14.65
CA GLU A 386 -1.52 5.96 13.34
C GLU A 386 -1.07 4.54 13.07
N GLY A 387 -0.73 4.23 11.82
CA GLY A 387 -0.07 2.98 11.50
C GLY A 387 -0.06 2.66 10.02
N VAL A 388 0.78 1.70 9.65
CA VAL A 388 0.82 1.10 8.32
C VAL A 388 0.99 -0.40 8.47
N GLY A 389 0.25 -1.17 7.66
CA GLY A 389 0.43 -2.60 7.53
C GLY A 389 0.23 -3.01 6.08
N VAL A 390 1.19 -3.74 5.53
CA VAL A 390 1.21 -4.20 4.14
C VAL A 390 1.55 -5.68 4.09
N PHE A 391 0.85 -6.40 3.23
CA PHE A 391 0.99 -7.83 2.98
C PHE A 391 1.41 -8.08 1.54
N VAL A 392 2.29 -9.05 1.36
CA VAL A 392 2.57 -9.66 0.05
C VAL A 392 1.70 -10.89 -0.09
N LEU A 393 0.87 -10.92 -1.12
CA LEU A 393 -0.16 -11.93 -1.36
C LEU A 393 0.08 -12.66 -2.67
N GLU A 394 -0.09 -13.99 -2.66
CA GLU A 394 -0.02 -14.84 -3.85
C GLU A 394 -1.11 -15.92 -3.79
N ARG A 395 -1.47 -16.51 -4.94
CA ARG A 395 -2.22 -17.77 -4.90
C ARG A 395 -1.39 -18.82 -4.16
N LEU A 396 -2.03 -19.63 -3.31
CA LEU A 396 -1.30 -20.59 -2.47
C LEU A 396 -0.40 -21.54 -3.29
N SER A 397 -0.87 -22.00 -4.44
CA SER A 397 -0.13 -22.86 -5.38
C SER A 397 1.03 -22.13 -6.05
N ASP A 398 0.93 -20.82 -6.24
CA ASP A 398 2.02 -20.00 -6.78
C ASP A 398 3.12 -19.83 -5.74
N ALA A 399 2.75 -19.48 -4.49
CA ALA A 399 3.70 -19.39 -3.38
C ALA A 399 4.44 -20.71 -3.16
N GLN A 400 3.71 -21.84 -3.20
CA GLN A 400 4.30 -23.18 -3.10
C GLN A 400 5.25 -23.49 -4.26
N ARG A 401 4.87 -23.14 -5.48
CA ARG A 401 5.70 -23.38 -6.67
C ARG A 401 6.97 -22.55 -6.67
N SER A 402 6.88 -21.30 -6.22
CA SER A 402 8.02 -20.39 -6.10
C SER A 402 8.88 -20.65 -4.86
N GLY A 403 8.40 -21.50 -3.94
CA GLY A 403 9.09 -21.79 -2.68
C GLY A 403 9.07 -20.62 -1.69
N HIS A 404 8.13 -19.69 -1.85
CA HIS A 404 7.96 -18.55 -0.95
C HIS A 404 7.42 -19.02 0.41
N PRO A 405 7.82 -18.36 1.52
CA PRO A 405 7.31 -18.68 2.85
C PRO A 405 5.80 -18.44 2.91
N ILE A 406 5.08 -19.28 3.67
CA ILE A 406 3.64 -19.10 3.90
C ILE A 406 3.45 -18.73 5.36
N VAL A 407 3.23 -17.44 5.62
CA VAL A 407 3.00 -16.90 6.97
C VAL A 407 1.57 -17.23 7.43
N GLY A 408 0.62 -17.21 6.50
CA GLY A 408 -0.76 -17.59 6.73
C GLY A 408 -1.56 -17.70 5.44
N VAL A 409 -2.84 -18.05 5.57
CA VAL A 409 -3.73 -18.28 4.42
C VAL A 409 -5.06 -17.56 4.63
N ILE A 410 -5.42 -16.71 3.67
CA ILE A 410 -6.75 -16.12 3.56
C ILE A 410 -7.66 -17.15 2.91
N ARG A 411 -8.58 -17.70 3.71
CA ARG A 411 -9.53 -18.73 3.25
C ARG A 411 -10.73 -18.15 2.51
N GLY A 412 -11.14 -16.95 2.87
CA GLY A 412 -12.26 -16.24 2.24
C GLY A 412 -12.47 -14.88 2.89
N SER A 413 -13.09 -13.97 2.15
CA SER A 413 -13.44 -12.63 2.60
C SER A 413 -14.76 -12.21 1.95
N ALA A 414 -15.46 -11.24 2.55
CA ALA A 414 -16.68 -10.69 1.99
C ALA A 414 -16.82 -9.22 2.40
N LEU A 415 -17.50 -8.44 1.56
CA LEU A 415 -17.86 -7.05 1.82
C LEU A 415 -19.37 -6.88 1.61
N ASN A 416 -19.99 -6.00 2.39
CA ASN A 416 -21.35 -5.52 2.13
C ASN A 416 -21.50 -4.07 2.61
N GLN A 417 -22.74 -3.59 2.64
CA GLN A 417 -23.10 -2.25 3.12
C GLN A 417 -24.27 -2.33 4.08
N ASP A 418 -24.28 -1.42 5.06
CA ASP A 418 -25.37 -1.32 6.04
C ASP A 418 -26.69 -0.90 5.38
N GLY A 419 -26.62 -0.21 4.24
CA GLY A 419 -27.76 0.30 3.49
C GLY A 419 -28.44 1.45 4.23
N ALA A 420 -29.77 1.47 4.23
CA ALA A 420 -30.55 2.47 4.96
C ALA A 420 -30.62 2.15 6.46
N SER A 421 -29.52 2.40 7.18
CA SER A 421 -29.42 2.26 8.64
C SER A 421 -29.97 3.49 9.39
N ASN A 422 -29.97 3.45 10.73
CA ASN A 422 -30.52 4.51 11.59
C ASN A 422 -29.56 5.72 11.74
N GLY A 423 -29.13 6.28 10.60
CA GLY A 423 -28.12 7.32 10.50
C GLY A 423 -26.90 6.86 9.70
N LEU A 424 -26.30 7.76 8.93
CA LEU A 424 -25.20 7.44 7.99
C LEU A 424 -24.02 6.73 8.66
N THR A 425 -23.74 7.06 9.93
CA THR A 425 -22.62 6.52 10.71
C THR A 425 -23.04 5.47 11.73
N ALA A 426 -24.33 5.09 11.76
CA ALA A 426 -24.84 4.09 12.70
C ALA A 426 -24.66 2.67 12.13
N PRO A 427 -23.97 1.76 12.83
CA PRO A 427 -23.69 0.42 12.33
C PRO A 427 -24.94 -0.48 12.31
N SER A 428 -24.96 -1.49 11.42
CA SER A 428 -26.06 -2.46 11.32
C SER A 428 -25.65 -3.88 11.71
N GLY A 429 -26.14 -4.34 12.86
CA GLY A 429 -25.90 -5.72 13.32
C GLY A 429 -26.41 -6.79 12.34
N ARG A 430 -27.47 -6.52 11.57
CA ARG A 430 -27.97 -7.45 10.54
C ARG A 430 -27.00 -7.56 9.36
N ALA A 431 -26.43 -6.43 8.92
CA ALA A 431 -25.45 -6.41 7.85
C ALA A 431 -24.16 -7.10 8.29
N GLN A 432 -23.70 -6.87 9.53
CA GLN A 432 -22.56 -7.58 10.11
C GLN A 432 -22.76 -9.10 10.16
N GLN A 433 -23.95 -9.57 10.58
CA GLN A 433 -24.25 -11.00 10.54
C GLN A 433 -24.25 -11.57 9.11
N GLN A 434 -24.71 -10.79 8.12
CA GLN A 434 -24.73 -11.21 6.72
C GLN A 434 -23.31 -11.32 6.15
N VAL A 435 -22.45 -10.33 6.39
CA VAL A 435 -21.07 -10.36 5.88
C VAL A 435 -20.26 -11.48 6.51
N ILE A 436 -20.45 -11.75 7.82
CA ILE A 436 -19.83 -12.90 8.50
C ILE A 436 -20.25 -14.23 7.82
N ARG A 437 -21.55 -14.43 7.60
CA ARG A 437 -22.05 -15.65 6.94
C ARG A 437 -21.54 -15.76 5.50
N GLN A 438 -21.45 -14.65 4.78
CA GLN A 438 -20.93 -14.63 3.42
C GLN A 438 -19.43 -14.94 3.39
N ALA A 439 -18.64 -14.40 4.31
CA ALA A 439 -17.21 -14.70 4.41
C ALA A 439 -16.97 -16.19 4.72
N LEU A 440 -17.74 -16.76 5.65
CA LEU A 440 -17.73 -18.20 5.94
C LEU A 440 -18.12 -19.05 4.72
N ALA A 441 -19.17 -18.64 4.00
CA ALA A 441 -19.61 -19.33 2.78
C ALA A 441 -18.54 -19.28 1.68
N ASN A 442 -17.95 -18.11 1.44
CA ASN A 442 -16.85 -17.92 0.48
C ASN A 442 -15.61 -18.75 0.87
N ALA A 443 -15.39 -18.98 2.16
CA ALA A 443 -14.29 -19.81 2.66
C ALA A 443 -14.58 -21.33 2.61
N GLY A 444 -15.83 -21.73 2.36
CA GLY A 444 -16.29 -23.11 2.50
C GLY A 444 -16.21 -23.62 3.94
N LEU A 445 -16.49 -22.75 4.92
CA LEU A 445 -16.35 -23.02 6.36
C LEU A 445 -17.68 -22.84 7.11
N THR A 446 -17.76 -23.45 8.28
CA THR A 446 -18.82 -23.22 9.26
C THR A 446 -18.32 -22.37 10.42
N SER A 447 -19.24 -21.74 11.16
CA SER A 447 -18.92 -20.92 12.34
C SER A 447 -18.18 -21.68 13.44
N ARG A 448 -18.36 -23.00 13.54
CA ARG A 448 -17.67 -23.89 14.49
C ARG A 448 -16.18 -24.05 14.22
N GLN A 449 -15.74 -23.78 12.99
CA GLN A 449 -14.34 -23.98 12.59
C GLN A 449 -13.47 -22.74 12.84
N VAL A 450 -14.01 -21.68 13.46
CA VAL A 450 -13.31 -20.43 13.74
C VAL A 450 -13.08 -20.31 15.24
N ASP A 451 -11.84 -20.28 15.69
CA ASP A 451 -11.52 -20.37 17.13
C ASP A 451 -11.57 -19.00 17.82
N ALA A 452 -11.26 -17.95 17.07
CA ALA A 452 -11.15 -16.58 17.58
C ALA A 452 -11.65 -15.55 16.56
N VAL A 453 -12.07 -14.39 17.04
CA VAL A 453 -12.40 -13.21 16.27
C VAL A 453 -11.61 -12.03 16.81
N GLU A 454 -10.80 -11.45 15.94
CA GLU A 454 -10.22 -10.14 16.12
C GLU A 454 -11.22 -9.11 15.59
N ALA A 455 -11.89 -8.44 16.53
CA ALA A 455 -13.04 -7.62 16.23
C ALA A 455 -12.68 -6.19 15.84
N HIS A 456 -13.65 -5.50 15.25
CA HIS A 456 -13.57 -4.08 15.04
C HIS A 456 -13.46 -3.35 16.39
N GLY A 457 -14.29 -3.68 17.39
CA GLY A 457 -14.07 -3.38 18.81
C GLY A 457 -13.53 -1.98 19.10
N THR A 458 -14.33 -0.95 18.82
CA THR A 458 -13.86 0.45 18.87
C THR A 458 -13.95 1.09 20.24
N GLY A 459 -14.51 0.40 21.24
CA GLY A 459 -14.73 0.94 22.58
C GLY A 459 -15.92 1.88 22.64
N THR A 460 -16.80 1.86 21.62
CA THR A 460 -17.95 2.76 21.56
C THR A 460 -19.16 2.14 22.23
N THR A 461 -19.90 2.93 23.02
CA THR A 461 -21.06 2.47 23.78
C THR A 461 -22.17 1.85 22.92
N LEU A 462 -22.28 2.25 21.65
CA LEU A 462 -23.27 1.72 20.69
C LEU A 462 -22.69 0.63 19.78
N GLY A 463 -21.46 0.81 19.26
CA GLY A 463 -20.89 -0.09 18.27
C GLY A 463 -20.54 -1.46 18.86
N ASP A 464 -19.91 -1.47 20.03
CA ASP A 464 -19.45 -2.71 20.66
C ASP A 464 -20.61 -3.68 20.96
N PRO A 465 -21.77 -3.25 21.51
CA PRO A 465 -22.92 -4.14 21.66
C PRO A 465 -23.49 -4.68 20.35
N ILE A 466 -23.53 -3.87 19.28
CA ILE A 466 -24.03 -4.29 17.98
C ILE A 466 -23.14 -5.37 17.37
N GLU A 467 -21.83 -5.20 17.45
CA GLU A 467 -20.85 -6.18 16.98
C GLU A 467 -20.89 -7.46 17.80
N ALA A 468 -20.86 -7.37 19.13
CA ALA A 468 -20.93 -8.55 20.00
C ALA A 468 -22.21 -9.36 19.76
N GLN A 469 -23.36 -8.71 19.57
CA GLN A 469 -24.61 -9.39 19.22
C GLN A 469 -24.55 -10.07 17.84
N ALA A 470 -23.90 -9.46 16.85
CA ALA A 470 -23.71 -10.08 15.54
C ALA A 470 -22.84 -11.34 15.63
N LEU A 471 -21.77 -11.30 16.43
CA LEU A 471 -20.90 -12.44 16.71
C LEU A 471 -21.62 -13.56 17.48
N LEU A 472 -22.40 -13.22 18.51
CA LEU A 472 -23.24 -14.18 19.25
C LEU A 472 -24.29 -14.84 18.35
N ALA A 473 -24.87 -14.10 17.41
CA ALA A 473 -25.86 -14.58 16.46
C ALA A 473 -25.28 -15.38 15.28
N THR A 474 -23.95 -15.46 15.16
CA THR A 474 -23.25 -16.18 14.10
C THR A 474 -22.27 -17.20 14.69
N TYR A 475 -21.11 -16.76 15.13
CA TYR A 475 -20.08 -17.60 15.72
C TYR A 475 -20.53 -18.28 17.01
N GLY A 476 -21.28 -17.59 17.87
CA GLY A 476 -21.75 -18.10 19.16
C GLY A 476 -22.86 -19.16 19.09
N LYS A 477 -23.40 -19.46 17.89
CA LYS A 477 -24.47 -20.45 17.71
C LYS A 477 -23.93 -21.86 17.54
N ASP A 478 -24.75 -22.80 18.02
CA ASP A 478 -24.52 -24.24 17.93
C ASP A 478 -23.15 -24.68 18.49
N ARG A 479 -22.60 -24.00 19.50
CA ARG A 479 -21.34 -24.40 20.15
C ARG A 479 -21.60 -25.09 21.49
N PRO A 480 -20.81 -26.12 21.86
CA PRO A 480 -20.84 -26.63 23.22
C PRO A 480 -20.17 -25.63 24.17
N GLY A 481 -20.60 -25.60 25.43
CA GLY A 481 -20.16 -24.58 26.41
C GLY A 481 -18.68 -24.67 26.84
N ASP A 482 -17.92 -25.65 26.36
CA ASP A 482 -16.48 -25.77 26.55
C ASP A 482 -15.66 -25.30 25.34
N ASP A 483 -16.31 -24.94 24.22
CA ASP A 483 -15.68 -24.51 22.96
C ASP A 483 -16.21 -23.14 22.46
N PRO A 484 -16.00 -22.05 23.24
CA PRO A 484 -16.43 -20.71 22.85
C PRO A 484 -15.54 -20.15 21.74
N VAL A 485 -16.08 -19.20 20.97
CA VAL A 485 -15.24 -18.35 20.13
C VAL A 485 -14.61 -17.27 21.00
N TRP A 486 -13.29 -17.12 20.90
CA TRP A 486 -12.55 -16.11 21.62
C TRP A 486 -12.66 -14.74 20.96
N LEU A 487 -12.90 -13.69 21.74
CA LEU A 487 -13.11 -12.33 21.24
C LEU A 487 -12.10 -11.36 21.87
N GLY A 488 -11.45 -10.55 21.03
CA GLY A 488 -10.60 -9.46 21.48
C GLY A 488 -10.43 -8.39 20.40
N SER A 489 -9.69 -7.32 20.72
CA SER A 489 -9.31 -6.30 19.75
C SER A 489 -7.92 -5.72 20.04
N ALA A 490 -7.07 -5.64 19.02
CA ALA A 490 -5.77 -4.99 19.02
C ALA A 490 -5.88 -3.49 19.34
N LYS A 491 -7.05 -2.88 19.11
CA LYS A 491 -7.28 -1.46 19.42
C LYS A 491 -7.14 -1.15 20.91
N SER A 492 -7.39 -2.14 21.77
CA SER A 492 -7.15 -2.01 23.22
C SER A 492 -5.66 -1.88 23.58
N ASN A 493 -4.75 -2.23 22.67
CA ASN A 493 -3.30 -2.11 22.85
C ASN A 493 -2.73 -0.86 22.15
N ILE A 494 -3.15 -0.58 20.92
CA ILE A 494 -2.50 0.42 20.05
C ILE A 494 -3.44 1.51 19.54
N GLY A 495 -4.68 1.57 20.02
CA GLY A 495 -5.70 2.50 19.54
C GLY A 495 -6.25 2.14 18.16
N HIS A 496 -7.08 3.02 17.62
CA HIS A 496 -7.72 2.85 16.33
C HIS A 496 -6.86 3.43 15.21
N THR A 497 -6.12 2.57 14.52
CA THR A 497 -5.20 2.93 13.42
C THR A 497 -5.91 3.20 12.07
N GLN A 498 -7.12 3.76 12.12
CA GLN A 498 -7.94 4.21 10.97
C GLN A 498 -7.94 3.21 9.79
N ALA A 499 -7.61 3.65 8.56
CA ALA A 499 -7.54 2.79 7.37
C ALA A 499 -6.58 1.59 7.48
N ALA A 500 -5.61 1.61 8.41
CA ALA A 500 -4.70 0.50 8.68
C ALA A 500 -5.20 -0.49 9.76
N ALA A 501 -6.37 -0.25 10.36
CA ALA A 501 -6.89 -1.01 11.52
C ALA A 501 -7.07 -2.50 11.26
N GLY A 502 -7.56 -2.87 10.08
CA GLY A 502 -7.72 -4.27 9.71
C GLY A 502 -6.38 -5.01 9.59
N SER A 503 -5.34 -4.33 9.08
CA SER A 503 -4.00 -4.91 8.93
C SER A 503 -3.41 -5.28 10.30
N ALA A 504 -3.56 -4.41 11.31
CA ALA A 504 -3.08 -4.70 12.66
C ALA A 504 -3.73 -5.96 13.23
N GLY A 505 -5.05 -6.11 13.01
CA GLY A 505 -5.80 -7.28 13.44
C GLY A 505 -5.35 -8.57 12.74
N VAL A 506 -5.15 -8.54 11.42
CA VAL A 506 -4.62 -9.68 10.66
C VAL A 506 -3.22 -10.07 11.17
N ILE A 507 -2.32 -9.10 11.35
CA ILE A 507 -0.95 -9.36 11.84
C ILE A 507 -0.98 -9.98 13.23
N LYS A 508 -1.78 -9.43 14.17
CA LYS A 508 -1.96 -9.99 15.50
C LYS A 508 -2.39 -11.45 15.44
N MET A 509 -3.37 -11.79 14.59
CA MET A 509 -3.88 -13.16 14.51
C MET A 509 -2.90 -14.13 13.84
N LEU A 510 -2.13 -13.68 12.84
CA LEU A 510 -1.07 -14.50 12.24
C LEU A 510 0.04 -14.80 13.27
N MET A 511 0.43 -13.81 14.06
CA MET A 511 1.44 -13.98 15.12
C MET A 511 0.91 -14.85 16.26
N ALA A 512 -0.36 -14.72 16.64
CA ALA A 512 -1.02 -15.61 17.60
C ALA A 512 -0.98 -17.08 17.14
N MET A 513 -1.23 -17.35 15.85
CA MET A 513 -1.07 -18.70 15.28
C MET A 513 0.40 -19.15 15.29
N ARG A 514 1.35 -18.27 15.00
CA ARG A 514 2.78 -18.61 14.98
C ARG A 514 3.31 -18.96 16.38
N HIS A 515 2.78 -18.33 17.41
CA HIS A 515 3.21 -18.47 18.79
C HIS A 515 2.34 -19.39 19.65
N ASP A 516 1.35 -20.05 19.05
CA ASP A 516 0.44 -20.96 19.74
C ASP A 516 -0.28 -20.32 20.95
N GLU A 517 -0.60 -19.03 20.87
CA GLU A 517 -1.16 -18.25 21.97
C GLU A 517 -2.15 -17.17 21.48
N LEU A 518 -3.31 -17.08 22.12
CA LEU A 518 -4.23 -15.96 21.98
C LEU A 518 -3.91 -14.92 23.07
N PRO A 519 -3.42 -13.71 22.71
CA PRO A 519 -3.12 -12.67 23.68
C PRO A 519 -4.41 -12.07 24.25
N ARG A 520 -4.36 -11.66 25.53
CA ARG A 520 -5.50 -10.98 26.16
C ARG A 520 -5.86 -9.67 25.46
N THR A 521 -7.15 -9.34 25.46
CA THR A 521 -7.65 -7.98 25.17
C THR A 521 -7.60 -7.15 26.45
N LEU A 522 -7.28 -5.87 26.36
CA LEU A 522 -7.09 -5.00 27.52
C LEU A 522 -8.36 -4.26 27.91
N HIS A 523 -8.35 -3.68 29.11
CA HIS A 523 -9.36 -2.74 29.64
C HIS A 523 -10.77 -3.30 29.83
N VAL A 524 -10.89 -4.62 30.02
CA VAL A 524 -12.15 -5.29 30.36
C VAL A 524 -12.14 -5.67 31.84
N ASP A 525 -12.52 -4.73 32.71
CA ASP A 525 -12.75 -5.04 34.14
C ASP A 525 -14.02 -5.88 34.31
N GLU A 526 -15.07 -5.52 33.56
CA GLU A 526 -16.30 -6.29 33.40
C GLU A 526 -16.82 -6.13 31.96
N PRO A 527 -17.42 -7.19 31.36
CA PRO A 527 -18.04 -7.09 30.04
C PRO A 527 -19.21 -6.09 30.04
N THR A 528 -19.47 -5.46 28.90
CA THR A 528 -20.58 -4.50 28.79
C THR A 528 -21.94 -5.16 29.14
N PRO A 529 -22.76 -4.53 30.00
CA PRO A 529 -24.09 -5.05 30.37
C PRO A 529 -25.12 -4.87 29.26
N ASN A 530 -24.78 -4.13 28.20
CA ASN A 530 -25.64 -3.91 27.03
C ASN A 530 -25.66 -5.12 26.06
N VAL A 531 -24.99 -6.21 26.42
CA VAL A 531 -24.93 -7.47 25.68
C VAL A 531 -25.35 -8.61 26.60
N ASP A 532 -26.27 -9.45 26.12
CA ASP A 532 -26.56 -10.73 26.77
C ASP A 532 -25.52 -11.77 26.35
N TRP A 533 -24.40 -11.82 27.09
CA TRP A 533 -23.31 -12.77 26.85
C TRP A 533 -23.72 -14.24 27.06
N SER A 534 -24.88 -14.51 27.66
CA SER A 534 -25.41 -15.88 27.83
C SER A 534 -26.15 -16.40 26.59
N ALA A 535 -26.40 -15.55 25.58
CA ALA A 535 -27.17 -15.89 24.38
C ALA A 535 -26.42 -16.77 23.35
N GLY A 536 -25.13 -17.01 23.57
CA GLY A 536 -24.26 -17.83 22.72
C GLY A 536 -22.84 -17.94 23.29
N GLU A 537 -22.04 -18.84 22.74
CA GLU A 537 -20.70 -19.14 23.27
C GLU A 537 -19.63 -18.23 22.64
N VAL A 538 -19.65 -16.95 22.99
CA VAL A 538 -18.60 -15.96 22.70
C VAL A 538 -18.00 -15.52 24.02
N ARG A 539 -16.66 -15.53 24.16
CA ARG A 539 -15.99 -15.12 25.40
C ARG A 539 -14.88 -14.12 25.13
N LEU A 540 -14.88 -13.03 25.90
CA LEU A 540 -13.79 -12.05 25.88
C LEU A 540 -12.49 -12.70 26.38
N LEU A 541 -11.39 -12.44 25.67
CA LEU A 541 -10.04 -12.87 26.03
C LEU A 541 -9.49 -11.98 27.15
N THR A 542 -10.04 -12.04 28.36
CA THR A 542 -9.55 -11.25 29.51
C THR A 542 -8.21 -11.77 30.06
N GLU A 543 -7.84 -13.00 29.71
CA GLU A 543 -6.57 -13.65 30.01
C GLU A 543 -6.00 -14.28 28.75
N SER A 544 -4.66 -14.29 28.61
CA SER A 544 -4.01 -14.97 27.49
C SER A 544 -4.25 -16.47 27.57
N ARG A 545 -4.44 -17.13 26.42
CA ARG A 545 -4.77 -18.56 26.38
C ARG A 545 -3.89 -19.31 25.38
N PRO A 546 -3.43 -20.54 25.71
CA PRO A 546 -2.80 -21.40 24.72
C PRO A 546 -3.74 -21.66 23.54
N TRP A 547 -3.18 -21.61 22.33
CA TRP A 547 -3.84 -21.94 21.07
C TRP A 547 -2.99 -22.92 20.25
N PRO A 548 -2.74 -24.12 20.81
CA PRO A 548 -1.87 -25.10 20.19
C PRO A 548 -2.48 -25.62 18.89
N LYS A 549 -1.62 -26.09 17.99
CA LYS A 549 -2.04 -26.80 16.79
C LYS A 549 -2.83 -28.07 17.16
N GLY A 550 -4.07 -28.17 16.68
CA GLY A 550 -4.93 -29.35 16.83
C GLY A 550 -4.98 -30.22 15.57
N GLU A 551 -5.96 -31.14 15.55
CA GLU A 551 -6.31 -31.92 14.34
C GLU A 551 -6.90 -31.03 13.25
N GLU A 552 -7.73 -30.05 13.65
CA GLU A 552 -8.24 -29.00 12.78
C GLU A 552 -7.24 -27.84 12.67
N PRO A 553 -7.09 -27.24 11.48
CA PRO A 553 -6.37 -25.98 11.33
C PRO A 553 -6.97 -24.89 12.21
N ARG A 554 -6.10 -24.12 12.87
CA ARG A 554 -6.49 -22.91 13.59
C ARG A 554 -7.02 -21.87 12.63
N ARG A 555 -8.12 -21.22 12.98
CA ARG A 555 -8.74 -20.20 12.14
C ARG A 555 -9.25 -19.04 12.97
N ALA A 556 -9.09 -17.84 12.44
CA ALA A 556 -9.62 -16.63 13.04
C ALA A 556 -10.44 -15.82 12.03
N GLY A 557 -11.47 -15.15 12.51
CA GLY A 557 -12.13 -14.05 11.79
C GLY A 557 -11.45 -12.72 12.13
N VAL A 558 -11.42 -11.80 11.18
CA VAL A 558 -11.01 -10.40 11.39
C VAL A 558 -12.10 -9.50 10.81
N SER A 559 -12.57 -8.53 11.59
CA SER A 559 -13.68 -7.63 11.24
C SER A 559 -13.29 -6.16 11.22
#